data_AF-A0A178VA27-F1
#
_entry.id   AF-A0A178VA27-F1
#
_cell.length_a   1.000
_cell.length_b   1.000
_cell.length_c   1.000
_cell.angle_alpha   90.00
_cell.angle_beta   90.00
_cell.angle_gamma   90.00
#
_symmetry.space_group_name_H-M   'P 1'
#
loop_
_entity.id
_entity.type
_entity.pdbx_description
1 polymer ?
#
loop_
_entity_poly.entity_id
_entity_poly.type
_entity_poly.pdbx_seq_one_letter_code
_entity_poly.pdbx_strand_id
1 'polypeptide(L)'
;MGRTETGDESSARKMRRKVPTSIESLDADILCIIFSFLDLFDLVHCTVVCNSWNAVIKRLKLLQASCRKMHHLGSDSPSSSTSLDRPAEIDVEDFAMKHHKMALLRGRIEIERWEAHSHRVSQCRMKKGLLLTGVGDKVMRLWSLKSYKCMEEYSLPDASSLIDFDFDESKVNLL
;
A
#
# COMPACT_ATOMS: atom_id res chain seq x y z
N MET A 1 -33.61 63.41 21.86
CA MET A 1 -32.36 64.13 22.16
C MET A 1 -31.41 63.11 22.75
N GLY A 2 -30.29 62.67 22.18
CA GLY A 2 -29.46 63.18 21.08
C GLY A 2 -28.01 63.34 21.56
N ARG A 3 -27.10 62.51 21.02
CA ARG A 3 -25.60 62.60 20.96
C ARG A 3 -24.78 62.13 22.19
N THR A 4 -23.91 61.10 22.12
CA THR A 4 -22.57 60.90 21.45
C THR A 4 -21.48 61.79 22.08
N GLU A 5 -20.22 61.42 22.40
CA GLU A 5 -19.20 60.40 22.05
C GLU A 5 -18.24 60.28 23.29
N THR A 6 -17.32 59.32 23.50
CA THR A 6 -16.05 59.09 22.78
C THR A 6 -15.31 57.83 23.29
N GLY A 7 -14.58 57.15 22.38
CA GLY A 7 -13.42 56.30 22.66
C GLY A 7 -13.72 54.80 22.73
N ASP A 8 -13.06 53.91 22.00
CA ASP A 8 -11.93 54.06 21.08
C ASP A 8 -11.81 52.79 20.22
N GLU A 9 -11.24 52.94 19.04
CA GLU A 9 -11.01 51.91 18.03
C GLU A 9 -10.14 50.73 18.51
N SER A 10 -10.47 49.52 18.05
CA SER A 10 -9.48 48.67 17.36
C SER A 10 -10.15 47.47 16.67
N SER A 11 -10.52 47.67 15.41
CA SER A 11 -10.92 46.59 14.50
C SER A 11 -9.67 45.81 14.07
N ALA A 12 -9.33 44.75 14.81
CA ALA A 12 -8.34 43.78 14.36
C ALA A 12 -8.98 42.89 13.28
N ARG A 13 -9.00 43.37 12.03
CA ARG A 13 -9.25 42.53 10.84
C ARG A 13 -8.18 41.43 10.82
N LYS A 14 -8.56 40.23 11.24
CA LYS A 14 -7.82 38.98 11.02
C LYS A 14 -7.67 38.78 9.50
N MET A 15 -6.60 39.36 8.94
CA MET A 15 -6.17 39.13 7.57
C MET A 15 -5.90 37.64 7.44
N ARG A 16 -6.83 36.90 6.82
CA ARG A 16 -6.57 35.52 6.40
C ARG A 16 -5.39 35.58 5.44
N ARG A 17 -4.21 35.22 5.92
CA ARG A 17 -3.02 35.04 5.07
C ARG A 17 -3.40 33.99 4.02
N LYS A 18 -3.67 34.43 2.79
CA LYS A 18 -3.72 33.53 1.64
C LYS A 18 -2.32 32.93 1.54
N VAL A 19 -2.23 31.65 1.89
CA VAL A 19 -1.03 30.84 1.64
C VAL A 19 -0.76 30.94 0.14
N PRO A 20 0.47 31.26 -0.29
CA PRO A 20 0.79 31.24 -1.71
C PRO A 20 0.52 29.84 -2.21
N THR A 21 -0.41 29.69 -3.17
CA THR A 21 -0.45 28.48 -3.99
C THR A 21 0.89 28.41 -4.68
N SER A 22 1.76 27.48 -4.25
CA SER A 22 2.99 27.24 -4.99
C SER A 22 2.56 26.92 -6.42
N ILE A 23 3.33 27.40 -7.39
CA ILE A 23 3.13 27.12 -8.82
C ILE A 23 3.04 25.60 -9.12
N GLU A 24 3.38 24.76 -8.14
CA GLU A 24 3.36 23.30 -8.18
C GLU A 24 2.09 22.67 -7.58
N SER A 25 1.16 23.45 -7.00
CA SER A 25 -0.09 22.89 -6.47
C SER A 25 -1.08 22.62 -7.61
N LEU A 26 -1.13 21.37 -8.06
CA LEU A 26 -2.12 20.91 -9.03
C LEU A 26 -3.54 21.11 -8.46
N ASP A 27 -4.45 21.59 -9.29
CA ASP A 27 -5.83 21.83 -8.87
C ASP A 27 -6.54 20.52 -8.49
N ALA A 28 -7.48 20.63 -7.54
CA ALA A 28 -8.20 19.47 -7.01
C ALA A 28 -9.02 18.73 -8.08
N ASP A 29 -9.50 19.43 -9.11
CA ASP A 29 -10.26 18.84 -10.21
C ASP A 29 -9.33 18.05 -11.15
N ILE A 30 -8.12 18.56 -11.38
CA ILE A 30 -7.09 17.84 -12.15
C ILE A 30 -6.64 16.59 -11.39
N LEU A 31 -6.40 16.70 -10.09
CA LEU A 31 -6.09 15.55 -9.23
C LEU A 31 -7.23 14.51 -9.25
N CYS A 32 -8.48 14.94 -9.23
CA CYS A 32 -9.63 14.04 -9.36
C CYS A 32 -9.61 13.28 -10.69
N ILE A 33 -9.36 13.98 -11.81
CA ILE A 33 -9.28 13.34 -13.13
C ILE A 33 -8.19 12.29 -13.11
N ILE A 34 -6.99 12.61 -12.61
CA ILE A 34 -5.87 11.65 -12.51
C ILE A 34 -6.26 10.44 -11.65
N PHE A 35 -6.77 10.67 -10.44
CA PHE A 35 -7.16 9.61 -9.51
C PHE A 35 -8.29 8.73 -10.04
N SER A 36 -9.13 9.23 -10.94
CA SER A 36 -10.21 8.45 -11.54
C SER A 36 -9.73 7.31 -12.45
N PHE A 37 -8.47 7.38 -12.91
CA PHE A 37 -7.81 6.34 -13.71
C PHE A 37 -7.05 5.31 -12.89
N LEU A 38 -6.88 5.52 -11.58
CA LEU A 38 -6.13 4.63 -10.72
C LEU A 38 -6.98 3.44 -10.25
N ASP A 39 -6.32 2.31 -10.01
CA ASP A 39 -6.96 1.18 -9.33
C ASP A 39 -7.16 1.46 -7.83
N LEU A 40 -7.82 0.55 -7.12
CA LEU A 40 -8.06 0.76 -5.68
C LEU A 40 -6.76 0.88 -4.88
N PHE A 41 -5.77 0.05 -5.16
CA PHE A 41 -4.53 -0.01 -4.37
C PHE A 41 -3.69 1.24 -4.60
N ASP A 42 -3.54 1.68 -5.84
CA ASP A 42 -2.89 2.93 -6.19
C ASP A 42 -3.61 4.14 -5.57
N LEU A 43 -4.94 4.11 -5.56
CA LEU A 43 -5.73 5.15 -4.92
C LEU A 43 -5.54 5.17 -3.39
N VAL A 44 -5.44 4.01 -2.74
CA VAL A 44 -5.09 3.90 -1.31
C VAL A 44 -3.70 4.46 -1.05
N HIS A 45 -2.70 4.13 -1.87
CA HIS A 45 -1.36 4.71 -1.75
C HIS A 45 -1.38 6.24 -1.90
N CYS A 46 -2.21 6.78 -2.81
CA CYS A 46 -2.36 8.22 -2.96
C CYS A 46 -2.90 8.92 -1.68
N THR A 47 -3.68 8.22 -0.84
CA THR A 47 -4.20 8.80 0.41
C THR A 47 -3.12 9.09 1.46
N VAL A 48 -1.97 8.42 1.38
CA VAL A 48 -0.88 8.59 2.35
C VAL A 48 0.25 9.51 1.85
N VAL A 49 0.18 9.99 0.60
CA VAL A 49 1.20 10.88 0.02
C VAL A 49 1.21 12.25 0.71
N CYS A 50 0.05 12.91 0.80
CA CYS A 50 -0.08 14.17 1.52
C CYS A 50 -1.53 14.48 1.91
N ASN A 51 -1.72 15.44 2.81
CA ASN A 51 -3.04 15.86 3.30
C ASN A 51 -3.95 16.38 2.17
N SER A 52 -3.40 17.05 1.15
CA SER A 52 -4.18 17.57 0.02
C SER A 52 -4.78 16.43 -0.80
N TRP A 53 -3.96 15.44 -1.16
CA TRP A 53 -4.39 14.28 -1.95
C TRP A 53 -5.44 13.46 -1.19
N ASN A 54 -5.17 13.21 0.09
CA ASN A 54 -6.13 12.55 0.97
C ASN A 54 -7.48 13.30 1.04
N ALA A 55 -7.44 14.63 1.15
CA ALA A 55 -8.65 15.45 1.18
C ALA A 55 -9.44 15.35 -0.14
N VAL A 56 -8.78 15.38 -1.30
CA VAL A 56 -9.43 15.20 -2.61
C VAL A 56 -10.09 13.82 -2.70
N ILE A 57 -9.37 12.76 -2.35
CA ILE A 57 -9.85 11.37 -2.43
C ILE A 57 -11.05 11.14 -1.50
N LYS A 58 -10.98 11.63 -0.26
CA LYS A 58 -12.07 11.54 0.72
C LYS A 58 -13.28 12.36 0.31
N ARG A 59 -13.08 13.62 -0.10
CA ARG A 59 -14.17 14.54 -0.51
C ARG A 59 -14.98 13.96 -1.66
N LEU A 60 -14.30 13.33 -2.62
CA LEU A 60 -14.91 12.83 -3.85
C LEU A 60 -15.31 11.35 -3.77
N LYS A 61 -15.14 10.71 -2.61
CA LYS A 61 -15.52 9.32 -2.36
C LYS A 61 -14.97 8.35 -3.42
N LEU A 62 -13.77 8.62 -3.95
CA LEU A 62 -13.21 7.87 -5.08
C LEU A 62 -12.93 6.41 -4.70
N LEU A 63 -12.50 6.15 -3.47
CA LEU A 63 -12.37 4.79 -2.94
C LEU A 63 -13.73 4.06 -2.98
N GLN A 64 -14.82 4.78 -2.70
CA GLN A 64 -16.17 4.21 -2.76
C GLN A 64 -16.66 3.91 -4.16
N ALA A 65 -16.37 4.78 -5.11
CA ALA A 65 -16.63 4.51 -6.50
C ALA A 65 -15.82 3.30 -7.00
N SER A 66 -14.54 3.19 -6.61
CA SER A 66 -13.65 2.10 -7.03
C SER A 66 -14.07 0.74 -6.48
N CYS A 67 -14.36 0.63 -5.17
CA CYS A 67 -14.86 -0.62 -4.58
C CYS A 67 -16.17 -1.10 -5.23
N ARG A 68 -17.10 -0.17 -5.51
CA ARG A 68 -18.37 -0.51 -6.19
C ARG A 68 -18.16 -1.06 -7.61
N LYS A 69 -17.26 -0.46 -8.39
CA LYS A 69 -16.91 -0.95 -9.74
C LYS A 69 -16.45 -2.41 -9.70
N MET A 70 -15.68 -2.79 -8.68
CA MET A 70 -15.17 -4.16 -8.55
C MET A 70 -16.22 -5.15 -8.05
N HIS A 71 -17.15 -4.72 -7.19
CA HIS A 71 -18.29 -5.56 -6.78
C HIS A 71 -19.19 -5.97 -7.95
N HIS A 72 -19.41 -5.06 -8.92
CA HIS A 72 -20.18 -5.37 -10.12
C HIS A 72 -19.47 -6.34 -11.07
N LEU A 73 -18.15 -6.48 -10.98
CA LEU A 73 -17.38 -7.40 -11.84
C LEU A 73 -17.27 -8.82 -11.26
N GLY A 74 -17.56 -9.00 -9.97
CA GLY A 74 -17.44 -10.27 -9.26
C GLY A 74 -18.75 -10.96 -8.87
N SER A 75 -19.90 -10.35 -9.15
CA SER A 75 -21.22 -10.84 -8.72
C SER A 75 -22.10 -11.24 -9.92
N ASP A 76 -22.05 -12.52 -10.31
CA ASP A 76 -22.99 -13.14 -11.25
C ASP A 76 -24.37 -13.44 -10.61
N SER A 77 -24.80 -12.65 -9.62
CA SER A 77 -26.08 -12.87 -8.96
C SER A 77 -26.90 -11.58 -8.84
N PRO A 78 -28.10 -11.51 -9.46
CA PRO A 78 -28.99 -10.38 -9.33
C PRO A 78 -29.79 -10.51 -8.03
N SER A 79 -29.26 -10.01 -6.92
CA SER A 79 -30.07 -9.82 -5.73
C SER A 79 -30.58 -8.38 -5.68
N SER A 80 -31.83 -8.23 -6.10
CA SER A 80 -32.69 -7.09 -5.79
C SER A 80 -32.84 -6.94 -4.28
N SER A 81 -32.39 -5.82 -3.72
CA SER A 81 -33.05 -5.21 -2.57
C SER A 81 -32.69 -3.72 -2.48
N THR A 82 -33.72 -2.91 -2.67
CA THR A 82 -33.79 -1.50 -2.32
C THR A 82 -33.63 -1.32 -0.81
N SER A 83 -32.55 -0.68 -0.37
CA SER A 83 -32.54 0.10 0.87
C SER A 83 -31.60 1.30 0.72
N LEU A 84 -32.18 2.49 0.83
CA LEU A 84 -31.47 3.76 0.82
C LEU A 84 -30.97 4.06 2.25
N ASP A 85 -29.76 4.63 2.31
CA ASP A 85 -29.25 5.49 3.38
C ASP A 85 -28.74 4.89 4.71
N ARG A 86 -27.57 4.25 4.61
CA ARG A 86 -26.34 4.83 5.18
C ARG A 86 -25.21 4.66 4.17
N PRO A 87 -24.31 5.64 3.95
CA PRO A 87 -23.08 5.37 3.22
C PRO A 87 -22.30 4.39 4.08
N ALA A 88 -22.40 3.10 3.78
CA ALA A 88 -21.57 2.08 4.39
C ALA A 88 -20.14 2.57 4.24
N GLU A 89 -19.53 2.93 5.37
CA GLU A 89 -18.11 3.23 5.43
C GLU A 89 -17.42 2.01 4.83
N ILE A 90 -16.68 2.25 3.76
CA ILE A 90 -16.12 1.13 3.03
C ILE A 90 -14.98 0.59 3.85
N ASP A 91 -15.16 -0.66 4.23
CA ASP A 91 -14.11 -1.45 4.82
C ASP A 91 -13.11 -1.84 3.71
N VAL A 92 -12.09 -0.99 3.56
CA VAL A 92 -10.98 -1.20 2.62
C VAL A 92 -10.22 -2.47 2.98
N GLU A 93 -10.19 -2.86 4.25
CA GLU A 93 -9.53 -4.08 4.72
C GLU A 93 -10.28 -5.32 4.23
N ASP A 94 -11.59 -5.41 4.48
CA ASP A 94 -12.43 -6.52 3.96
C ASP A 94 -12.30 -6.67 2.44
N PHE A 95 -12.25 -5.54 1.74
CA PHE A 95 -12.08 -5.55 0.29
C PHE A 95 -10.69 -6.05 -0.14
N ALA A 96 -9.61 -5.58 0.50
CA ALA A 96 -8.26 -6.06 0.24
C ALA A 96 -8.13 -7.57 0.49
N MET A 97 -8.76 -8.07 1.56
CA MET A 97 -8.80 -9.49 1.90
C MET A 97 -9.55 -10.31 0.84
N LYS A 98 -10.71 -9.83 0.38
CA LYS A 98 -11.47 -10.48 -0.71
C LYS A 98 -10.68 -10.51 -2.01
N HIS A 99 -10.04 -9.39 -2.38
CA HIS A 99 -9.20 -9.33 -3.57
C HIS A 99 -8.04 -10.32 -3.48
N HIS A 100 -7.31 -10.35 -2.36
CA HIS A 100 -6.20 -11.29 -2.17
C HIS A 100 -6.66 -12.76 -2.22
N LYS A 101 -7.80 -13.08 -1.59
CA LYS A 101 -8.42 -14.41 -1.69
C LYS A 101 -8.72 -14.81 -3.15
N MET A 102 -9.26 -13.89 -3.94
CA MET A 102 -9.54 -14.14 -5.35
C MET A 102 -8.27 -14.29 -6.18
N ALA A 103 -7.23 -13.49 -5.92
CA ALA A 103 -5.93 -13.65 -6.55
C ALA A 103 -5.31 -15.02 -6.23
N LEU A 104 -5.47 -15.55 -5.02
CA LEU A 104 -5.00 -16.90 -4.69
C LEU A 104 -5.80 -18.02 -5.37
N LEU A 105 -7.13 -17.87 -5.48
CA LEU A 105 -8.01 -18.92 -6.03
C LEU A 105 -8.06 -18.94 -7.57
N ARG A 106 -7.94 -17.78 -8.21
CA ARG A 106 -8.15 -17.60 -9.65
C ARG A 106 -7.01 -16.87 -10.35
N GLY A 107 -6.00 -16.43 -9.60
CA GLY A 107 -4.85 -15.74 -10.17
C GLY A 107 -4.04 -16.64 -11.09
N ARG A 108 -3.27 -16.01 -11.97
CA ARG A 108 -2.29 -16.72 -12.77
C ARG A 108 -1.13 -17.16 -11.87
N ILE A 109 -0.70 -18.40 -12.05
CA ILE A 109 0.49 -18.92 -11.40
C ILE A 109 1.64 -18.77 -12.39
N GLU A 110 2.60 -17.91 -12.05
CA GLU A 110 3.86 -17.79 -12.76
C GLU A 110 4.90 -18.61 -12.01
N ILE A 111 5.50 -19.59 -12.70
CA ILE A 111 6.51 -20.49 -12.13
C ILE A 111 7.85 -20.11 -12.72
N GLU A 112 8.67 -19.47 -11.91
CA GLU A 112 10.06 -19.20 -12.23
C GLU A 112 10.96 -20.26 -11.59
N ARG A 113 11.93 -20.76 -12.37
CA ARG A 113 12.85 -21.80 -11.93
C ARG A 113 14.29 -21.40 -12.23
N TRP A 114 15.12 -21.42 -11.20
CA TRP A 114 16.56 -21.23 -11.33
C TRP A 114 17.31 -22.24 -10.45
N GLU A 115 18.57 -22.48 -10.80
CA GLU A 115 19.46 -23.30 -10.00
C GLU A 115 20.00 -22.46 -8.84
N ALA A 116 19.57 -22.80 -7.62
CA ALA A 116 19.95 -22.05 -6.41
C ALA A 116 21.10 -22.73 -5.65
N HIS A 117 21.09 -24.05 -5.59
CA HIS A 117 22.03 -24.86 -4.79
C HIS A 117 22.28 -26.19 -5.49
N SER A 118 23.48 -26.74 -5.32
CA SER A 118 23.85 -28.08 -5.82
C SER A 118 23.23 -29.22 -5.00
N HIS A 119 22.72 -28.91 -3.81
CA HIS A 119 22.06 -29.84 -2.90
C HIS A 119 20.65 -29.35 -2.52
N ARG A 120 19.89 -30.21 -1.83
CA ARG A 120 18.52 -29.92 -1.40
C ARG A 120 18.48 -28.76 -0.41
N VAL A 121 17.66 -27.75 -0.72
CA VAL A 121 17.26 -26.68 0.21
C VAL A 121 16.48 -27.27 1.39
N SER A 122 17.02 -27.10 2.59
CA SER A 122 16.36 -27.48 3.84
C SER A 122 15.44 -26.38 4.35
N GLN A 123 15.77 -25.12 4.06
CA GLN A 123 15.02 -23.98 4.58
C GLN A 123 15.06 -22.74 3.68
N CYS A 124 13.97 -21.97 3.70
CA CYS A 124 13.90 -20.66 3.05
C CYS A 124 13.06 -19.66 3.84
N ARG A 125 13.38 -18.37 3.71
CA ARG A 125 12.63 -17.23 4.27
C ARG A 125 12.51 -16.15 3.21
N MET A 126 11.33 -15.54 3.07
CA MET A 126 11.09 -14.46 2.13
C MET A 126 10.67 -13.19 2.87
N LYS A 127 11.28 -12.06 2.51
CA LYS A 127 10.99 -10.75 3.12
C LYS A 127 11.26 -9.63 2.13
N LYS A 128 10.27 -8.76 1.90
CA LYS A 128 10.38 -7.54 1.06
C LYS A 128 11.05 -7.76 -0.32
N GLY A 129 10.70 -8.85 -1.02
CA GLY A 129 11.27 -9.17 -2.34
C GLY A 129 12.68 -9.78 -2.31
N LEU A 130 13.18 -10.12 -1.12
CA LEU A 130 14.37 -10.92 -0.91
C LEU A 130 13.99 -12.34 -0.48
N LEU A 131 14.76 -13.32 -0.93
CA LEU A 131 14.64 -14.70 -0.53
C LEU A 131 15.98 -15.16 0.05
N LEU A 132 16.00 -15.61 1.29
CA LEU A 132 17.14 -16.25 1.90
C LEU A 132 16.90 -17.76 1.90
N THR A 133 17.88 -18.51 1.43
CA THR A 133 17.83 -19.97 1.34
C THR A 133 19.02 -20.56 2.07
N GLY A 134 18.81 -21.65 2.79
CA GLY A 134 19.88 -22.37 3.48
C GLY A 134 19.82 -23.86 3.18
N VAL A 135 21.00 -24.47 3.10
CA VAL A 135 21.22 -25.86 2.71
C VAL A 135 22.18 -26.54 3.68
N GLY A 136 22.16 -27.88 3.70
CA GLY A 136 23.14 -28.70 4.42
C GLY A 136 24.56 -28.69 3.82
N ASP A 137 24.76 -28.01 2.69
CA ASP A 137 26.06 -27.73 2.05
C ASP A 137 26.84 -26.66 2.82
N LYS A 138 26.27 -26.20 3.95
CA LYS A 138 26.82 -25.21 4.85
C LYS A 138 26.92 -23.83 4.20
N VAL A 139 26.00 -23.51 3.29
CA VAL A 139 25.94 -22.19 2.68
C VAL A 139 24.51 -21.64 2.72
N MET A 140 24.40 -20.37 3.09
CA MET A 140 23.18 -19.59 2.92
C MET A 140 23.33 -18.61 1.77
N ARG A 141 22.29 -18.46 0.95
CA ARG A 141 22.29 -17.57 -0.22
C ARG A 141 21.10 -16.64 -0.18
N LEU A 142 21.37 -15.34 -0.30
CA LEU A 142 20.37 -14.28 -0.38
C LEU A 142 20.12 -13.91 -1.84
N TRP A 143 18.87 -13.88 -2.25
CA TRP A 143 18.44 -13.68 -3.64
C TRP A 143 17.53 -12.47 -3.78
N SER A 144 17.68 -11.76 -4.89
CA SER A 144 16.71 -10.75 -5.32
C SER A 144 15.59 -11.39 -6.14
N LEU A 145 14.33 -11.31 -5.70
CA LEU A 145 13.19 -11.83 -6.47
C LEU A 145 12.82 -10.97 -7.69
N LYS A 146 13.40 -9.77 -7.82
CA LYS A 146 13.22 -8.92 -9.02
C LYS A 146 14.11 -9.35 -10.18
N SER A 147 15.31 -9.85 -9.87
CA SER A 147 16.33 -10.17 -10.88
C SER A 147 16.74 -11.64 -10.91
N TYR A 148 16.29 -12.41 -9.91
CA TYR A 148 16.66 -13.81 -9.68
C TYR A 148 18.18 -14.04 -9.54
N LYS A 149 18.91 -13.00 -9.10
CA LYS A 149 20.36 -13.05 -8.88
C LYS A 149 20.68 -13.28 -7.40
N CYS A 150 21.72 -14.08 -7.17
CA CYS A 150 22.36 -14.21 -5.86
C CYS A 150 23.03 -12.88 -5.54
N MET A 151 22.66 -12.30 -4.40
CA MET A 151 23.20 -11.03 -3.90
C MET A 151 24.35 -11.28 -2.94
N GLU A 152 24.18 -12.24 -2.02
CA GLU A 152 25.13 -12.54 -0.96
C GLU A 152 25.16 -14.04 -0.66
N GLU A 153 26.34 -14.52 -0.26
CA GLU A 153 26.60 -15.90 0.12
C GLU A 153 27.29 -15.92 1.49
N TYR A 154 26.79 -16.75 2.41
CA TYR A 154 27.30 -16.88 3.77
C TYR A 154 27.70 -18.33 4.03
N SER A 155 28.99 -18.59 4.20
CA SER A 155 29.51 -19.90 4.57
C SER A 155 29.35 -20.17 6.07
N LEU A 156 28.91 -21.37 6.41
CA LEU A 156 28.68 -21.86 7.77
C LEU A 156 29.52 -23.12 8.06
N PRO A 157 30.86 -23.05 7.91
CA PRO A 157 31.74 -24.23 7.92
C PRO A 157 31.64 -25.07 9.21
N ASP A 158 31.38 -24.41 10.35
CA ASP A 158 31.35 -25.03 11.68
C ASP A 158 29.94 -25.39 12.17
N ALA A 159 28.89 -25.08 11.40
CA ALA A 159 27.54 -25.48 11.76
C ALA A 159 27.35 -26.98 11.53
N SER A 160 27.00 -27.71 12.59
CA SER A 160 26.70 -29.15 12.55
C SER A 160 25.46 -29.47 11.70
N SER A 161 24.48 -28.57 11.74
CA SER A 161 23.31 -28.52 10.85
C SER A 161 22.64 -27.16 10.99
N LEU A 162 22.21 -26.55 9.88
CA LEU A 162 21.38 -25.35 9.91
C LEU A 162 19.97 -25.76 10.36
N ILE A 163 19.58 -25.35 11.57
CA ILE A 163 18.27 -25.69 12.18
C ILE A 163 17.22 -24.66 11.76
N ASP A 164 17.49 -23.38 12.03
CA ASP A 164 16.65 -22.27 11.61
C ASP A 164 17.47 -20.99 11.35
N PHE A 165 16.91 -20.07 10.58
CA PHE A 165 17.44 -18.72 10.39
C PHE A 165 16.32 -17.71 10.12
N ASP A 166 16.62 -16.45 10.45
CA ASP A 166 15.84 -15.28 10.06
C ASP A 166 16.76 -14.15 9.58
N PHE A 167 16.21 -13.18 8.85
CA PHE A 167 16.98 -12.02 8.38
C PHE A 167 16.18 -10.72 8.39
N ASP A 168 16.91 -9.63 8.59
CA ASP A 168 16.42 -8.26 8.45
C ASP A 168 17.26 -7.48 7.43
N GLU A 169 17.04 -6.17 7.36
CA GLU A 169 17.71 -5.29 6.39
C GLU A 169 19.22 -5.16 6.62
N SER A 170 19.73 -5.64 7.76
CA SER A 170 21.11 -5.44 8.20
C SER A 170 21.84 -6.73 8.58
N LYS A 171 21.13 -7.81 8.93
CA LYS A 171 21.72 -9.02 9.51
C LYS A 171 20.94 -10.29 9.18
N VAL A 172 21.68 -11.38 9.09
CA VAL A 172 21.18 -12.76 9.14
C VAL A 172 21.42 -13.29 10.55
N ASN A 173 20.39 -13.83 11.19
CA ASN A 173 20.44 -14.44 12.51
C ASN A 173 20.18 -15.94 12.39
N LEU A 174 21.08 -16.75 12.94
CA LEU A 174 20.86 -18.19 13.11
C LEU A 174 20.04 -18.40 14.39
N LEU A 175 19.04 -19.28 14.32
CA LEU A 175 18.11 -19.57 15.42
C LEU A 175 18.33 -21.00 15.96
#